data_AF-A0A060ZCI3-F1
#
_entry.id   AF-A0A060ZCI3-F1
#
_cell.length_a   1.000
_cell.length_b   1.000
_cell.length_c   1.000
_cell.angle_alpha   90.00
_cell.angle_beta   90.00
_cell.angle_gamma   90.00
#
_symmetry.space_group_name_H-M   'P 1'
#
loop_
_entity.id
_entity.type
_entity.pdbx_description
1 polymer ?
#
loop_
_entity_poly.entity_id
_entity_poly.type
_entity_poly.pdbx_seq_one_letter_code
_entity_poly.pdbx_strand_id
1 'polypeptide(L)'
;TCCVWSLGCSFSLDGISSLSVHPVQEMVRGNRYKTLRWHFVESLEPPKVVHARCPDMVSKGNLYGQVTVRMHSRQTLAVYDRFGRLMMGSEEEPRDVLEYLVLERHLVNPYGMWRLHGKIVPAWAPVKEPIVKTVMIPGPELKPGEEFEGLNYEVPKPKAVQWHK
;
A
#
# COMPACT_ATOMS: atom_id res chain seq x y z
N THR A 1 -24.50 19.29 -5.57
CA THR A 1 -23.18 19.90 -5.32
C THR A 1 -22.13 18.80 -5.33
N CYS A 2 -21.53 18.55 -6.50
CA CYS A 2 -20.44 17.61 -6.68
C CYS A 2 -19.19 18.17 -5.98
N CYS A 3 -18.87 17.66 -4.78
CA CYS A 3 -17.55 17.85 -4.21
C CYS A 3 -16.57 17.01 -5.04
N VAL A 4 -15.97 17.67 -6.03
CA VAL A 4 -14.77 17.21 -6.72
C VAL A 4 -13.69 17.08 -5.66
N TRP A 5 -13.45 15.84 -5.20
CA TRP A 5 -12.25 15.53 -4.46
C TRP A 5 -11.10 15.60 -5.47
N SER A 6 -10.53 16.81 -5.58
CA SER A 6 -9.19 17.02 -6.09
C SER A 6 -8.25 16.17 -5.23
N LEU A 7 -7.99 14.94 -5.66
CA LEU A 7 -6.93 14.09 -5.13
C LEU A 7 -5.57 14.63 -5.63
N GLY A 8 -5.31 15.90 -5.34
CA GLY A 8 -3.97 16.46 -5.29
C GLY A 8 -3.34 16.01 -3.98
N CYS A 9 -3.05 14.72 -3.85
CA CYS A 9 -2.36 14.19 -2.68
C CYS A 9 -0.86 14.47 -2.81
N SER A 10 -0.47 15.74 -2.76
CA SER A 10 0.87 16.10 -2.34
C SER A 10 1.11 15.39 -1.00
N PHE A 11 2.18 14.60 -0.88
CA PHE A 11 2.52 13.85 0.32
C PHE A 11 3.02 14.82 1.42
N SER A 12 2.14 15.73 1.87
CA SER A 12 2.38 16.67 2.96
C SER A 12 2.10 15.99 4.29
N LEU A 13 2.86 16.35 5.33
CA LEU A 13 2.65 15.92 6.72
C LEU A 13 1.20 16.15 7.17
N ASP A 14 0.53 17.18 6.65
CA ASP A 14 -0.88 17.49 6.94
C ASP A 14 -1.84 16.43 6.37
N GLY A 15 -1.51 15.84 5.22
CA GLY A 15 -2.28 14.77 4.59
C GLY A 15 -2.22 13.46 5.38
N ILE A 16 -1.15 13.22 6.15
CA ILE A 16 -1.00 12.01 6.98
C ILE A 16 -2.05 11.95 8.09
N SER A 17 -2.53 13.10 8.59
CA SER A 17 -3.59 13.16 9.60
C SER A 17 -4.94 12.60 9.12
N SER A 18 -5.12 12.52 7.79
CA SER A 18 -6.30 11.92 7.15
C SER A 18 -6.21 10.39 7.03
N LEU A 19 -5.09 9.78 7.39
CA LEU A 19 -4.89 8.33 7.40
C LEU A 19 -5.25 7.77 8.79
N SER A 20 -5.72 6.53 8.86
CA SER A 20 -5.88 5.84 10.14
C SER A 20 -4.50 5.42 10.70
N VAL A 21 -4.43 5.11 12.01
CA VAL A 21 -3.15 4.87 12.69
C VAL A 21 -2.35 3.72 12.07
N HIS A 22 -3.04 2.66 11.64
CA HIS A 22 -2.39 1.47 11.05
C HIS A 22 -1.63 1.75 9.75
N PRO A 23 -2.25 2.33 8.68
CA PRO A 23 -1.55 2.64 7.45
C PRO A 23 -0.48 3.72 7.63
N VAL A 24 -0.63 4.66 8.58
CA VAL A 24 0.45 5.62 8.90
C VAL A 24 1.70 4.90 9.37
N GLN A 25 1.57 3.94 10.29
CA GLN A 25 2.72 3.19 10.77
C GLN A 25 3.39 2.41 9.65
N GLU A 26 2.60 1.79 8.77
CA GLU A 26 3.12 1.03 7.63
C GLU A 26 3.85 1.94 6.63
N MET A 27 3.22 3.04 6.21
CA MET A 27 3.77 3.99 5.24
C MET A 27 5.02 4.69 5.77
N VAL A 28 5.05 5.06 7.05
CA VAL A 28 6.18 5.79 7.65
C VAL A 28 7.33 4.86 8.00
N ARG A 29 7.08 3.64 8.46
CA ARG A 29 8.14 2.72 8.94
C ARG A 29 9.08 2.28 7.81
N GLY A 30 8.56 1.94 6.64
CA GLY A 30 9.37 1.53 5.48
C GLY A 30 10.15 2.67 4.84
N ASN A 31 9.67 3.91 5.00
CA ASN A 31 10.12 5.07 4.24
C ASN A 31 10.88 6.12 5.07
N ARG A 32 11.06 5.92 6.39
CA ARG A 32 11.69 6.89 7.30
C ARG A 32 13.03 7.46 6.82
N TYR A 33 13.80 6.66 6.08
CA TYR A 33 15.12 7.03 5.57
C TYR A 33 15.19 7.03 4.04
N LYS A 34 14.06 7.17 3.36
CA LYS A 34 13.97 7.20 1.90
C LYS A 34 13.28 8.48 1.49
N THR A 35 13.71 9.07 0.38
CA THR A 35 12.99 10.19 -0.21
C THR A 35 12.06 9.65 -1.27
N LEU A 36 10.76 9.94 -1.17
CA LEU A 36 9.78 9.54 -2.17
C LEU A 36 9.35 10.76 -2.96
N ARG A 37 9.43 10.66 -4.28
CA ARG A 37 8.80 11.59 -5.22
C ARG A 37 7.66 10.86 -5.87
N TRP A 38 6.46 11.36 -5.66
CA TRP A 38 5.24 10.81 -6.23
C TRP A 38 4.44 11.92 -6.88
N HIS A 39 4.01 11.69 -8.11
CA HIS A 39 3.12 12.60 -8.80
C HIS A 39 1.92 11.86 -9.38
N PHE A 40 0.76 12.46 -9.18
CA PHE A 40 -0.46 12.08 -9.85
C PHE A 40 -0.48 12.74 -11.23
N VAL A 41 -0.59 11.93 -12.28
CA VAL A 41 -0.61 12.44 -13.66
C VAL A 41 -2.05 12.61 -14.12
N GLU A 42 -2.78 11.50 -14.22
CA GLU A 42 -4.17 11.51 -14.68
C GLU A 42 -4.95 10.30 -14.15
N SER A 43 -6.28 10.41 -14.14
CA SER A 43 -7.17 9.27 -13.90
C SER A 43 -7.55 8.66 -15.23
N LEU A 44 -7.19 7.39 -15.46
CA LEU A 44 -7.59 6.66 -16.68
C LEU A 44 -9.07 6.28 -16.62
N GLU A 45 -9.54 5.84 -15.45
CA GLU A 45 -10.96 5.61 -15.17
C GLU A 45 -11.40 6.42 -13.95
N PRO A 46 -12.66 6.90 -13.92
CA PRO A 46 -13.20 7.51 -12.72
C PRO A 46 -13.23 6.49 -11.57
N PRO A 47 -12.93 6.92 -10.32
CA PRO A 47 -12.94 6.03 -9.17
C PRO A 47 -14.34 5.47 -8.93
N LYS A 48 -14.43 4.15 -8.75
CA LYS A 48 -15.70 3.43 -8.57
C LYS A 48 -15.75 2.78 -7.20
N VAL A 49 -16.86 2.94 -6.50
CA VAL A 49 -17.12 2.20 -5.26
C VAL A 49 -17.41 0.74 -5.62
N VAL A 50 -16.62 -0.19 -5.08
CA VAL A 50 -16.76 -1.63 -5.35
C VAL A 50 -17.58 -2.31 -4.26
N HIS A 51 -17.31 -1.96 -3.01
CA HIS A 51 -17.91 -2.62 -1.86
C HIS A 51 -18.05 -1.62 -0.72
N ALA A 52 -19.20 -1.63 -0.03
CA ALA A 52 -19.37 -0.96 1.25
C ALA A 52 -19.74 -2.01 2.31
N ARG A 53 -18.98 -2.08 3.40
CA ARG A 53 -19.22 -2.96 4.54
C ARG A 53 -19.39 -2.15 5.80
N CYS A 54 -20.20 -2.65 6.72
CA CYS A 54 -20.21 -2.20 8.09
C CYS A 54 -19.89 -3.42 8.96
N PRO A 55 -18.61 -3.66 9.32
CA PRO A 55 -18.29 -4.69 10.29
C PRO A 55 -18.93 -4.36 11.64
N ASP A 56 -19.78 -5.26 12.13
CA ASP A 56 -20.29 -5.20 13.50
C ASP A 56 -19.15 -5.57 14.45
N MET A 57 -18.69 -4.60 15.26
CA MET A 57 -17.72 -4.88 16.30
C MET A 57 -18.36 -5.64 17.47
N VAL A 58 -17.57 -6.50 18.11
CA VAL A 58 -17.95 -7.25 19.31
C VAL A 58 -18.31 -6.30 20.47
N SER A 59 -17.77 -5.08 20.49
CA SER A 59 -18.17 -4.02 21.41
C SER A 59 -19.45 -3.32 20.94
N LYS A 60 -20.56 -3.63 21.62
CA LYS A 60 -21.89 -3.04 21.41
C LYS A 60 -21.83 -1.50 21.56
N GLY A 61 -21.66 -0.78 20.46
CA GLY A 61 -21.72 0.68 20.44
C GLY A 61 -20.77 1.37 19.48
N ASN A 62 -19.78 0.68 18.89
CA ASN A 62 -18.88 1.28 17.91
C ASN A 62 -19.14 0.70 16.52
N LEU A 63 -19.73 1.51 15.63
CA LEU A 63 -19.98 1.15 14.23
C LEU A 63 -18.97 1.82 13.32
N TYR A 64 -18.30 1.02 12.48
CA TYR A 64 -17.37 1.51 11.49
C TYR A 64 -17.90 1.19 10.10
N GLY A 65 -17.98 2.20 9.25
CA GLY A 65 -18.27 2.03 7.83
C GLY A 65 -16.96 1.91 7.07
N GLN A 66 -16.80 0.83 6.31
CA GLN A 66 -15.68 0.61 5.40
C GLN A 66 -16.16 0.65 3.96
N VAL A 67 -15.45 1.40 3.12
CA VAL A 67 -15.77 1.54 1.69
C VAL A 67 -14.52 1.25 0.89
N THR A 68 -14.61 0.25 0.02
CA THR A 68 -13.56 -0.08 -0.93
C THR A 68 -13.81 0.64 -2.25
N VAL A 69 -12.85 1.45 -2.66
CA VAL A 69 -12.86 2.23 -3.91
C VAL A 69 -11.79 1.67 -4.84
N ARG A 70 -12.19 1.32 -6.06
CA ARG A 70 -11.27 1.00 -7.15
C ARG A 70 -10.82 2.29 -7.80
N MET A 71 -9.51 2.49 -7.86
CA MET A 71 -8.86 3.61 -8.53
C MET A 71 -7.95 3.06 -9.63
N HIS A 72 -8.08 3.63 -10.82
CA HIS A 72 -7.23 3.31 -11.96
C HIS A 72 -6.67 4.62 -12.50
N SER A 73 -5.41 4.86 -12.14
CA SER A 73 -4.75 6.15 -12.38
C SER A 73 -3.35 5.94 -12.89
N ARG A 74 -2.87 6.93 -13.62
CA ARG A 74 -1.51 7.01 -14.10
C ARG A 74 -0.69 7.86 -13.14
N GLN A 75 0.41 7.30 -12.64
CA GLN A 75 1.22 7.89 -11.58
C GLN A 75 2.71 7.75 -11.90
N THR A 76 3.53 8.68 -11.41
CA THR A 76 5.00 8.51 -11.37
C THR A 76 5.44 8.30 -9.93
N LEU A 77 6.39 7.40 -9.73
CA LEU A 77 6.96 7.10 -8.42
C LEU A 77 8.45 6.87 -8.55
N ALA A 78 9.24 7.70 -7.86
CA ALA A 78 10.67 7.53 -7.72
C ALA A 78 11.04 7.45 -6.24
N VAL A 79 11.69 6.35 -5.86
CA VAL A 79 12.18 6.14 -4.48
C VAL A 79 13.69 6.25 -4.45
N TYR A 80 14.18 7.19 -3.66
CA TYR A 80 15.61 7.44 -3.46
C TYR A 80 16.09 6.89 -2.11
N ASP A 81 17.31 6.38 -2.11
CA ASP A 81 18.05 5.96 -0.91
C ASP A 81 18.44 7.19 -0.05
N ARG A 82 18.99 6.96 1.14
CA ARG A 82 19.58 8.01 2.02
C ARG A 82 20.64 8.85 1.32
N PHE A 83 21.31 8.26 0.33
CA PHE A 83 22.38 8.87 -0.45
C PHE A 83 21.89 9.50 -1.75
N GLY A 84 20.57 9.61 -1.97
CA GLY A 84 20.00 10.21 -3.18
C GLY A 84 20.10 9.36 -4.45
N ARG A 85 20.53 8.09 -4.35
CA ARG A 85 20.53 7.15 -5.48
C ARG A 85 19.13 6.58 -5.71
N LEU A 86 18.70 6.54 -6.97
CA LEU A 86 17.44 5.91 -7.37
C LEU A 86 17.46 4.42 -7.03
N MET A 87 16.44 3.95 -6.31
CA MET A 87 16.30 2.53 -5.93
C MET A 87 15.20 1.81 -6.70
N MET A 88 14.10 2.52 -6.98
CA MET A 88 12.91 1.96 -7.60
C MET A 88 12.17 3.04 -8.39
N GLY A 89 11.64 2.62 -9.54
CA GLY A 89 10.79 3.45 -10.40
C GLY A 89 11.56 4.55 -11.13
N SER A 90 10.83 5.50 -11.66
CA SER A 90 11.31 6.63 -12.44
C SER A 90 10.38 7.84 -12.22
N GLU A 91 10.94 9.05 -12.27
CA GLU A 91 10.17 10.29 -12.11
C GLU A 91 9.51 10.70 -13.43
N GLU A 92 10.12 10.34 -14.56
CA GLU A 92 9.70 10.76 -15.90
C GLU A 92 8.73 9.80 -16.58
N GLU A 93 8.79 8.50 -16.29
CA GLU A 93 7.93 7.52 -16.96
C GLU A 93 6.66 7.27 -16.14
N PRO A 94 5.49 7.76 -16.59
CA PRO A 94 4.24 7.53 -15.91
C PRO A 94 3.72 6.13 -16.17
N ARG A 95 3.21 5.49 -15.10
CA ARG A 95 2.75 4.10 -15.13
C ARG A 95 1.33 3.96 -14.67
N ASP A 96 0.67 2.97 -15.24
CA ASP A 96 -0.73 2.69 -14.96
C ASP A 96 -0.82 1.82 -13.71
N VAL A 97 -1.52 2.33 -12.70
CA VAL A 97 -1.65 1.66 -11.41
C VAL A 97 -3.12 1.46 -11.10
N LEU A 98 -3.49 0.19 -10.91
CA LEU A 98 -4.82 -0.21 -10.48
C LEU A 98 -4.77 -0.60 -9.00
N GLU A 99 -5.51 0.14 -8.18
CA GLU A 99 -5.50 -0.01 -6.73
C GLU A 99 -6.92 -0.09 -6.17
N TYR A 100 -7.07 -0.84 -5.08
CA TYR A 100 -8.30 -0.90 -4.31
C TYR A 100 -8.02 -0.28 -2.95
N LEU A 101 -8.46 0.96 -2.75
CA LEU A 101 -8.30 1.69 -1.49
C LEU A 101 -9.46 1.37 -0.56
N VAL A 102 -9.17 1.08 0.70
CA VAL A 102 -10.16 0.88 1.75
C VAL A 102 -10.19 2.13 2.60
N LEU A 103 -11.31 2.84 2.56
CA LEU A 103 -11.61 3.97 3.43
C LEU A 103 -12.43 3.48 4.61
N GLU A 104 -12.18 4.03 5.79
CA GLU A 104 -12.91 3.73 7.01
C GLU A 104 -13.38 5.01 7.68
N ARG A 105 -14.59 4.97 8.24
CA ARG A 105 -15.16 6.04 9.04
C ARG A 105 -15.86 5.47 10.26
N HIS A 106 -15.61 6.07 11.43
CA HIS A 106 -16.40 5.80 12.63
C HIS A 106 -17.77 6.51 12.50
N LEU A 107 -18.85 5.74 12.40
CA LEU A 107 -20.20 6.26 12.12
C LEU A 107 -20.85 6.90 13.34
N VAL A 108 -20.49 6.43 14.54
CA VAL A 108 -21.07 6.89 15.81
C VAL A 108 -20.55 8.27 16.19
N ASN A 109 -19.34 8.62 15.75
CA ASN A 109 -18.80 9.96 15.95
C ASN A 109 -19.32 10.91 14.85
N PRO A 110 -20.10 11.97 15.20
CA PRO A 110 -20.58 12.94 14.22
C PRO A 110 -19.44 13.67 13.50
N TYR A 111 -18.29 13.85 14.17
CA TYR A 111 -17.08 14.46 13.60
C TYR A 111 -16.15 13.45 12.91
N GLY A 112 -16.60 12.21 12.73
CA GLY A 112 -15.85 11.19 12.01
C GLY A 112 -15.61 11.61 10.56
N MET A 113 -14.36 11.63 10.14
CA MET A 113 -13.98 11.80 8.73
C MET A 113 -13.68 10.44 8.10
N TRP A 114 -13.82 10.35 6.79
CA TRP A 114 -13.31 9.21 6.03
C TRP A 114 -11.79 9.24 6.08
N ARG A 115 -11.18 8.14 6.50
CA ARG A 115 -9.74 7.98 6.57
C ARG A 115 -9.31 6.78 5.74
N LEU A 116 -8.15 6.86 5.11
CA LEU A 116 -7.59 5.67 4.47
C LEU A 116 -7.23 4.65 5.56
N HIS A 117 -7.71 3.42 5.42
CA HIS A 117 -7.47 2.32 6.34
C HIS A 117 -6.48 1.30 5.77
N GLY A 118 -6.54 1.06 4.46
CA GLY A 118 -5.62 0.12 3.83
C GLY A 118 -5.73 0.10 2.31
N LYS A 119 -4.87 -0.72 1.70
CA LYS A 119 -4.84 -0.99 0.27
C LYS A 119 -4.93 -2.49 0.05
N ILE A 120 -5.83 -2.90 -0.84
CA ILE A 120 -5.97 -4.30 -1.26
C ILE A 120 -5.17 -4.50 -2.54
N VAL A 121 -4.26 -5.47 -2.53
CA VAL A 121 -3.54 -5.94 -3.72
C VAL A 121 -4.12 -7.30 -4.08
N PRO A 122 -4.81 -7.44 -5.23
CA PRO A 122 -5.36 -8.73 -5.62
C PRO A 122 -4.23 -9.70 -6.00
N ALA A 123 -4.44 -10.99 -5.78
CA ALA A 123 -3.43 -12.02 -6.05
C ALA A 123 -3.05 -12.13 -7.54
N TRP A 124 -3.96 -11.74 -8.45
CA TRP A 124 -3.71 -11.71 -9.90
C TRP A 124 -3.01 -10.44 -10.38
N ALA A 125 -2.80 -9.45 -9.50
CA ALA A 125 -2.10 -8.22 -9.88
C ALA A 125 -0.71 -8.55 -10.44
N PRO A 126 -0.25 -7.82 -11.46
CA PRO A 126 1.12 -7.97 -11.92
C PRO A 126 2.08 -7.69 -10.76
N VAL A 127 3.18 -8.43 -10.72
CA VAL A 127 4.22 -8.25 -9.71
C VAL A 127 4.77 -6.84 -9.86
N LYS A 128 5.00 -6.17 -8.72
CA LYS A 128 5.68 -4.86 -8.71
C LYS A 128 7.04 -4.99 -9.37
N GLU A 129 7.49 -3.89 -9.95
CA GLU A 129 8.78 -3.89 -10.62
C GLU A 129 9.93 -4.25 -9.69
N PRO A 130 10.93 -4.95 -10.25
CA PRO A 130 12.11 -5.31 -9.50
C PRO A 130 12.83 -4.05 -9.03
N ILE A 131 13.43 -4.17 -7.85
CA ILE A 131 14.36 -3.16 -7.33
C ILE A 131 15.62 -3.23 -8.21
N VAL A 132 16.22 -2.08 -8.50
CA VAL A 132 17.48 -2.01 -9.27
C VAL A 132 18.62 -2.79 -8.58
N LYS A 133 18.51 -3.01 -7.27
CA LYS A 133 19.51 -3.70 -6.44
C LYS A 133 19.27 -5.21 -6.42
N THR A 134 20.34 -5.98 -6.58
CA THR A 134 20.35 -7.43 -6.35
C THR A 134 20.31 -7.74 -4.86
N VAL A 135 19.44 -8.67 -4.47
CA VAL A 135 19.33 -9.14 -3.08
C VAL A 135 19.84 -10.58 -3.01
N MET A 136 20.79 -10.84 -2.11
CA MET A 136 21.21 -12.19 -1.77
C MET A 136 20.29 -12.72 -0.68
N ILE A 137 19.69 -13.88 -0.93
CA ILE A 137 18.91 -14.61 0.08
C ILE A 137 19.88 -15.61 0.71
N PRO A 138 20.20 -15.50 2.02
CA PRO A 138 21.10 -16.44 2.66
C PRO A 138 20.47 -17.83 2.67
N GLY A 139 21.31 -18.85 2.49
CA GLY A 139 20.91 -20.25 2.63
C GLY A 139 20.54 -20.60 4.08
N PRO A 140 19.97 -21.79 4.31
CA PRO A 140 19.66 -22.24 5.66
C PRO A 140 20.93 -22.42 6.51
N GLU A 141 20.86 -22.07 7.79
CA GLU A 141 21.93 -22.34 8.74
C GLU A 141 21.90 -23.82 9.14
N LEU A 142 22.93 -24.58 8.75
CA LEU A 142 23.06 -26.00 9.07
C LEU A 142 23.73 -26.19 10.42
N LYS A 143 23.27 -27.17 11.20
CA LYS A 143 23.96 -27.57 12.42
C LYS A 143 25.24 -28.36 12.08
N PRO A 144 26.26 -28.37 12.96
CA PRO A 144 27.45 -29.20 12.75
C PRO A 144 27.07 -30.68 12.57
N GLY A 145 27.34 -31.25 11.39
CA GLY A 145 27.02 -32.64 11.03
C GLY A 145 25.72 -32.84 10.24
N GLU A 146 24.96 -31.78 9.97
CA GLU A 146 23.77 -31.81 9.12
C GLU A 146 24.17 -31.50 7.67
N GLU A 147 23.86 -32.40 6.74
CA GLU A 147 24.13 -32.20 5.31
C GLU A 147 23.02 -31.39 4.64
N PHE A 148 23.38 -30.59 3.62
CA PHE A 148 22.41 -29.81 2.87
C PHE A 148 21.64 -30.69 1.88
N GLU A 149 20.38 -31.00 2.18
CA GLU A 149 19.48 -31.70 1.26
C GLU A 149 18.95 -30.75 0.17
N GLY A 150 19.75 -30.50 -0.86
CA GLY A 150 19.44 -29.53 -1.92
C GLY A 150 18.21 -29.86 -2.80
N LEU A 151 17.71 -31.10 -2.78
CA LEU A 151 16.60 -31.54 -3.64
C LEU A 151 15.22 -31.02 -3.21
N ASN A 152 15.06 -30.55 -1.97
CA ASN A 152 13.79 -30.05 -1.42
C ASN A 152 13.83 -28.57 -1.00
N TYR A 153 14.91 -27.84 -1.30
CA TYR A 153 15.03 -26.44 -0.89
C TYR A 153 14.29 -25.51 -1.87
N GLU A 154 13.04 -25.20 -1.55
CA GLU A 154 12.32 -24.12 -2.22
C GLU A 154 12.72 -22.77 -1.62
N VAL A 155 13.29 -21.89 -2.44
CA VAL A 155 13.50 -20.48 -2.05
C VAL A 155 12.13 -19.91 -1.68
N PRO A 156 11.94 -19.42 -0.43
CA PRO A 156 10.67 -18.87 -0.01
C PRO A 156 10.28 -17.71 -0.93
N LYS A 157 9.29 -17.93 -1.80
CA LYS A 157 8.70 -16.84 -2.57
C LYS A 157 8.00 -15.91 -1.58
N PRO A 158 8.19 -14.59 -1.67
CA PRO A 158 7.47 -13.65 -0.83
C PRO A 158 5.98 -13.87 -1.06
N LYS A 159 5.25 -14.33 -0.03
CA LYS A 159 3.80 -14.48 -0.11
C LYS A 159 3.19 -13.09 -0.32
N ALA A 160 2.36 -12.93 -1.34
CA ALA A 160 1.52 -11.76 -1.45
C ALA A 160 0.64 -11.72 -0.19
N VAL A 161 0.86 -10.74 0.67
CA VAL A 161 0.15 -10.69 1.94
C VAL A 161 -1.27 -10.20 1.68
N GLN A 162 -2.21 -11.13 1.60
CA GLN A 162 -3.64 -10.85 1.48
C GLN A 162 -4.20 -10.69 2.91
N TRP A 163 -4.35 -9.46 3.36
CA TRP A 163 -4.68 -9.11 4.75
C TRP A 163 -6.18 -9.19 5.11
N HIS A 164 -6.96 -9.97 4.36
CA HIS A 164 -8.35 -10.26 4.74
C HIS A 164 -8.50 -11.74 5.02
N LYS A 165 -8.73 -12.06 6.29
CA LYS A 165 -9.26 -13.34 6.75
C LYS A 165 -10.76 -13.18 6.96
#